data_AF-A0A7C7CIX8-F1
#
_entry.id   AF-A0A7C7CIX8-F1
#
_cell.length_a   1.000
_cell.length_b   1.000
_cell.length_c   1.000
_cell.angle_alpha   90.00
_cell.angle_beta   90.00
_cell.angle_gamma   90.00
#
_symmetry.space_group_name_H-M   'P 1'
#
loop_
_entity.id
_entity.type
_entity.pdbx_description
1 polymer ?
#
loop_
_entity_poly.entity_id
_entity_poly.type
_entity_poly.pdbx_seq_one_letter_code
_entity_poly.pdbx_strand_id
1 'polypeptide(L)'
;MSVMAVSPSPGTVEVVRHAFISGAEQMRRNLYRSAFSPVIYEMKDCSVGIYDAKGALLGQAPGLPFFLGSLGGTIREVILRKGVEIFEADDIWIVNDSTI
;
A
#
# COMPACT_ATOMS: atom_id res chain seq x y z
N MET A 1 -24.88 -13.83 -18.73
CA MET A 1 -23.77 -14.75 -19.05
C MET A 1 -22.91 -14.89 -17.81
N SER A 2 -22.88 -16.06 -17.18
CA SER A 2 -21.99 -16.35 -16.05
C SER A 2 -20.59 -16.55 -16.61
N VAL A 3 -19.68 -15.61 -16.39
CA VAL A 3 -18.26 -15.79 -16.73
C VAL A 3 -17.71 -16.84 -15.76
N MET A 4 -17.32 -18.01 -16.27
CA MET A 4 -16.59 -18.98 -15.47
C MET A 4 -15.25 -18.36 -15.06
N ALA A 5 -15.06 -18.15 -13.76
CA ALA A 5 -13.80 -17.67 -13.23
C ALA A 5 -12.72 -18.75 -13.46
N VAL A 6 -11.83 -18.50 -14.41
CA VAL A 6 -10.64 -19.34 -14.62
C VAL A 6 -9.62 -19.00 -13.53
N SER A 7 -9.17 -20.01 -12.79
CA SER A 7 -8.07 -19.83 -11.83
C SER A 7 -6.80 -19.41 -12.58
N PRO A 8 -6.09 -18.35 -12.14
CA PRO A 8 -4.90 -17.89 -12.83
C PRO A 8 -3.80 -18.96 -12.80
N SER A 9 -2.99 -19.01 -13.86
CA SER A 9 -1.82 -19.89 -13.89
C SER A 9 -0.81 -19.47 -12.81
N PRO A 10 0.01 -20.38 -12.27
CA PRO A 10 1.07 -20.02 -11.32
C PRO A 10 2.01 -18.93 -11.85
N GLY A 11 2.32 -18.96 -13.15
CA GLY A 11 3.14 -17.94 -13.80
C GLY A 11 2.48 -16.56 -13.80
N THR A 12 1.18 -16.49 -14.10
CA THR A 12 0.41 -15.24 -14.03
C THR A 12 0.40 -14.66 -12.62
N VAL A 13 0.20 -15.51 -11.61
CA VAL A 13 0.21 -15.07 -10.20
C VAL A 13 1.57 -14.47 -9.83
N GLU A 14 2.68 -15.09 -10.24
CA GLU A 14 4.03 -14.60 -9.92
C GLU A 14 4.36 -13.28 -10.60
N VAL A 15 3.96 -13.11 -11.86
CA VAL A 15 4.14 -11.86 -12.61
C VAL A 15 3.38 -10.71 -11.95
N VAL A 16 2.11 -10.93 -11.60
CA VAL A 16 1.28 -9.89 -10.97
C VAL A 16 1.82 -9.53 -9.58
N ARG A 17 2.22 -10.53 -8.77
CA ARG A 17 2.82 -10.28 -7.45
C ARG A 17 4.07 -9.41 -7.56
N HIS A 18 5.00 -9.77 -8.45
CA HIS A 18 6.23 -9.01 -8.63
C HIS A 18 5.99 -7.62 -9.23
N ALA A 19 4.95 -7.43 -10.03
CA ALA A 19 4.57 -6.11 -10.52
C ALA A 19 4.20 -5.16 -9.37
N PHE A 20 3.39 -5.60 -8.40
CA PHE A 20 3.06 -4.80 -7.22
C PHE A 20 4.27 -4.51 -6.33
N ILE A 21 5.13 -5.52 -6.10
CA ILE A 21 6.36 -5.34 -5.33
C ILE A 21 7.29 -4.33 -6.02
N SER A 22 7.47 -4.45 -7.33
CA SER A 22 8.29 -3.54 -8.14
C SER A 22 7.74 -2.11 -8.10
N GLY A 23 6.41 -1.94 -8.18
CA GLY A 23 5.75 -0.65 -8.06
C GLY A 23 6.00 0.01 -6.71
N ALA A 24 5.79 -0.72 -5.61
CA ALA A 24 6.08 -0.22 -4.27
C ALA A 24 7.55 0.17 -4.10
N GLU A 25 8.47 -0.63 -4.64
CA GLU A 25 9.91 -0.34 -4.61
C GLU A 25 10.29 0.92 -5.39
N GLN A 26 9.63 1.18 -6.52
CA GLN A 26 9.77 2.44 -7.26
C GLN A 26 9.24 3.63 -6.48
N MET A 27 8.05 3.53 -5.88
CA MET A 27 7.47 4.57 -5.01
C MET A 27 8.43 4.93 -3.87
N ARG A 28 9.01 3.92 -3.22
CA ARG A 28 9.96 4.10 -2.10
C ARG A 28 11.20 4.87 -2.52
N ARG A 29 11.80 4.51 -3.66
CA ARG A 29 12.99 5.23 -4.18
C ARG A 29 12.69 6.69 -4.49
N ASN A 30 11.50 6.96 -5.04
CA ASN A 30 11.07 8.33 -5.31
C ASN A 30 10.87 9.11 -4.00
N LEU A 31 10.16 8.52 -3.03
CA LEU A 31 9.94 9.12 -1.72
C LEU A 31 11.25 9.52 -1.05
N TYR A 32 12.22 8.60 -1.01
CA TYR A 32 13.53 8.88 -0.41
C TYR A 32 14.19 10.07 -1.11
N ARG A 33 14.37 10.01 -2.43
CA ARG A 33 15.09 11.03 -3.21
C ARG A 33 14.41 12.40 -3.21
N SER A 34 13.11 12.46 -2.93
CA SER A 34 12.35 13.71 -2.81
C SER A 34 12.36 14.31 -1.40
N ALA A 35 12.80 13.55 -0.39
CA ALA A 35 12.70 13.99 0.99
C ALA A 35 13.80 14.99 1.37
N PHE A 36 13.38 16.11 1.94
CA PHE A 36 14.30 17.04 2.62
C PHE A 36 14.75 16.53 4.00
N SER A 37 13.96 15.67 4.63
CA SER A 37 14.24 15.16 5.98
C SER A 37 15.27 14.03 5.94
N PRO A 38 16.36 14.10 6.72
CA PRO A 38 17.34 13.01 6.82
C PRO A 38 16.73 11.75 7.45
N VAL A 39 15.66 11.89 8.25
CA VAL A 39 14.90 10.76 8.81
C VAL A 39 14.30 9.89 7.70
N ILE A 40 13.88 10.50 6.59
CA ILE A 40 13.34 9.76 5.44
C ILE A 40 14.45 9.44 4.43
N TYR A 41 15.31 10.41 4.09
CA TYR A 41 16.35 10.23 3.06
C TYR A 41 17.43 9.22 3.47
N GLU A 42 17.97 9.37 4.69
CA GLU A 42 19.10 8.57 5.18
C GLU A 42 18.64 7.41 6.05
N MET A 43 17.82 7.70 7.06
CA MET A 43 17.39 6.70 8.04
C MET A 43 16.29 5.78 7.51
N LYS A 44 15.57 6.19 6.44
CA LYS A 44 14.53 5.40 5.77
C LYS A 44 13.39 5.01 6.73
N ASP A 45 13.08 5.91 7.65
CA ASP A 45 11.98 5.75 8.60
C ASP A 45 10.64 6.11 7.95
N CYS A 46 10.25 5.28 6.98
CA CYS A 46 8.94 5.29 6.34
C CYS A 46 8.69 3.97 5.62
N SER A 47 7.45 3.70 5.24
CA SER A 47 7.08 2.57 4.41
C SER A 47 6.08 2.99 3.34
N VAL A 48 6.05 2.25 2.24
CA VAL A 48 5.07 2.41 1.17
C VAL A 48 4.46 1.06 0.85
N GLY A 49 3.15 1.06 0.60
CA GLY A 49 2.40 -0.14 0.27
C GLY A 49 1.29 0.16 -0.72
N ILE A 50 0.94 -0.85 -1.49
CA ILE A 50 -0.19 -0.87 -2.42
C ILE A 50 -1.21 -1.84 -1.85
N TYR A 51 -2.46 -1.40 -1.75
CA TYR A 51 -3.56 -2.14 -1.14
C TYR A 51 -4.72 -2.30 -2.10
N ASP A 52 -5.51 -3.36 -1.92
CA ASP A 52 -6.78 -3.51 -2.62
C ASP A 52 -7.90 -2.66 -1.95
N ALA A 53 -9.08 -2.67 -2.56
CA ALA A 53 -10.25 -1.94 -2.06
C ALA A 53 -10.76 -2.42 -0.68
N LYS A 54 -10.25 -3.54 -0.16
CA LYS A 54 -10.57 -4.07 1.18
C LYS A 54 -9.45 -3.78 2.19
N GLY A 55 -8.41 -3.04 1.79
CA GLY A 55 -7.22 -2.79 2.60
C GLY A 55 -6.32 -4.03 2.77
N ALA A 56 -6.39 -5.01 1.86
CA ALA A 56 -5.45 -6.12 1.83
C ALA A 56 -4.16 -5.70 1.11
N LEU A 57 -3.00 -6.06 1.66
CA LEU A 57 -1.71 -5.68 1.11
C LEU A 57 -1.41 -6.48 -0.17
N LEU A 58 -1.19 -5.77 -1.29
CA LEU A 58 -0.83 -6.35 -2.59
C LEU A 58 0.68 -6.34 -2.85
N GLY A 59 1.35 -5.26 -2.44
CA GLY A 59 2.79 -5.12 -2.57
C GLY A 59 3.32 -4.06 -1.62
N GLN A 60 4.53 -4.25 -1.12
CA GLN A 60 5.18 -3.32 -0.21
C GLN A 60 6.66 -3.22 -0.52
N ALA A 61 7.21 -2.07 -0.15
CA ALA A 61 8.63 -1.88 -0.08
C ALA A 61 9.00 -1.73 1.41
N PRO A 62 9.70 -2.72 1.98
CA PRO A 62 9.92 -2.76 3.41
C PRO A 62 10.77 -1.57 3.87
N GLY A 63 10.30 -0.91 4.93
CA GLY A 63 11.02 0.12 5.68
C GLY A 63 11.37 -0.41 7.06
N LEU A 64 11.12 0.38 8.11
CA LEU A 64 11.19 -0.13 9.48
C LEU A 64 10.10 -1.20 9.73
N PRO A 65 10.41 -2.28 10.48
CA PRO A 65 9.46 -3.37 10.73
C PRO A 65 8.14 -2.94 11.38
N PHE A 66 8.12 -1.82 12.10
CA PHE A 66 6.94 -1.32 12.80
C PHE A 66 5.78 -0.94 11.85
N PHE A 67 6.08 -0.53 10.62
CA PHE A 67 5.06 -0.09 9.65
C PHE A 67 4.33 -1.24 8.95
N LEU A 68 4.78 -2.48 9.11
CA LEU A 68 4.12 -3.66 8.52
C LEU A 68 2.68 -3.84 9.02
N GLY A 69 2.39 -3.38 10.25
CA GLY A 69 1.06 -3.48 10.85
C GLY A 69 0.21 -2.22 10.73
N SER A 70 0.81 -1.03 10.85
CA SER A 70 0.05 0.21 11.04
C SER A 70 -0.70 0.67 9.78
N LEU A 71 -0.03 0.75 8.62
CA LEU A 71 -0.65 1.27 7.39
C LEU A 71 -1.90 0.48 6.96
N GLY A 72 -1.81 -0.85 6.96
CA GLY A 72 -2.94 -1.71 6.63
C GLY A 72 -4.06 -1.64 7.67
N GLY A 73 -3.72 -1.46 8.95
CA GLY A 73 -4.70 -1.23 10.02
C GLY A 73 -5.47 0.06 9.82
N THR A 74 -4.75 1.17 9.61
CA THR A 74 -5.33 2.49 9.37
C THR A 74 -6.28 2.49 8.18
N ILE A 75 -5.89 1.89 7.04
CA ILE A 75 -6.77 1.82 5.84
C ILE A 75 -8.07 1.08 6.17
N ARG A 76 -7.99 -0.07 6.84
CA ARG A 76 -9.18 -0.85 7.21
C ARG A 76 -10.07 -0.11 8.20
N GLU A 77 -9.48 0.61 9.14
CA GLU A 77 -10.22 1.38 10.12
C GLU A 77 -10.95 2.58 9.48
N VAL A 78 -10.33 3.24 8.50
CA VAL A 78 -11.00 4.27 7.69
C VAL A 78 -12.17 3.65 6.91
N ILE A 79 -11.96 2.53 6.22
CA ILE A 79 -13.03 1.82 5.50
C ILE A 79 -14.19 1.45 6.45
N LEU A 80 -13.87 0.92 7.64
CA LEU A 80 -14.86 0.55 8.66
C LEU A 80 -15.70 1.74 9.13
N ARG A 81 -15.09 2.91 9.32
CA ARG A 81 -15.76 4.11 9.83
C ARG A 81 -16.49 4.93 8.78
N LYS A 82 -16.02 4.89 7.54
CA LYS A 82 -16.43 5.84 6.49
C LYS A 82 -17.05 5.19 5.26
N GLY A 83 -16.91 3.87 5.11
CA GLY A 83 -17.24 3.17 3.87
C GLY A 83 -16.11 3.28 2.85
N VAL A 84 -16.09 2.36 1.88
CA VAL A 84 -15.07 2.34 0.81
C VAL A 84 -15.40 3.38 -0.28
N GLU A 85 -16.66 3.72 -0.41
CA GLU A 85 -17.22 4.72 -1.32
C GLU A 85 -16.73 6.15 -1.07
N ILE A 86 -16.09 6.40 0.08
CA ILE A 86 -15.51 7.71 0.40
C ILE A 86 -14.22 7.99 -0.39
N PHE A 87 -13.58 6.97 -0.97
CA PHE A 87 -12.39 7.14 -1.78
C PHE A 87 -12.77 7.37 -3.23
N GLU A 88 -12.45 8.55 -3.76
CA GLU A 88 -12.64 8.88 -5.18
C GLU A 88 -11.29 8.93 -5.92
N ALA A 89 -11.34 8.91 -7.25
CA ALA A 89 -10.13 9.09 -8.06
C ALA A 89 -9.52 10.47 -7.80
N ASP A 90 -8.19 10.54 -7.81
CA ASP A 90 -7.41 11.76 -7.56
C ASP A 90 -7.43 12.30 -6.11
N ASP A 91 -8.08 11.59 -5.18
CA ASP A 91 -8.05 11.92 -3.75
C ASP A 91 -6.67 11.74 -3.11
N ILE A 92 -6.37 12.61 -2.14
CA ILE A 92 -5.23 12.47 -1.22
C ILE A 92 -5.76 12.44 0.20
N TRP A 93 -5.56 11.30 0.88
CA TRP A 93 -5.95 11.10 2.27
C TRP A 93 -4.75 11.19 3.20
N ILE A 94 -4.92 11.88 4.33
CA ILE A 94 -3.90 12.04 5.37
C ILE A 94 -4.51 11.63 6.71
N VAL A 95 -3.79 10.79 7.44
CA VAL A 95 -4.22 10.28 8.74
C VAL A 95 -3.07 10.38 9.74
N ASN A 96 -3.34 10.89 10.93
CA ASN A 96 -2.37 11.05 12.02
C ASN A 96 -3.01 10.85 13.40
N ASP A 97 -4.05 10.02 13.49
CA ASP A 97 -4.68 9.65 14.75
C ASP A 97 -4.00 8.39 15.27
N SER A 98 -3.46 8.44 16.48
CA SER A 98 -2.73 7.34 17.12
C SER A 98 -3.65 6.24 17.68
N THR A 99 -4.97 6.42 17.61
CA THR A 99 -5.98 5.52 18.17
C THR A 99 -6.61 4.59 17.12
N ILE A 100 -6.15 4.66 15.88
CA ILE A 100 -6.62 3.86 14.73
C ILE A 100 -5.53 2.99 14.13
#